data_AF-A0A1G3H1C8-F1
#
_entry.id   AF-A0A1G3H1C8-F1
#
_cell.length_a   1.000
_cell.length_b   1.000
_cell.length_c   1.000
_cell.angle_alpha   90.00
_cell.angle_beta   90.00
_cell.angle_gamma   90.00
#
_symmetry.space_group_name_H-M   'P 1'
#
loop_
_entity.id
_entity.type
_entity.pdbx_description
1 polymer ?
#
loop_
_entity_poly.entity_id
_entity_poly.type
_entity_poly.pdbx_seq_one_letter_code
_entity_poly.pdbx_strand_id
1 'polypeptide(L)'
;MAKVKKIVKSITIDADKCNGCKACEVICSSWHATPRYSSNNPARSRIRIVRLPLRDIYLPVYAGEYTESECTGRDKYIIDGKEYNECDFCRASCPSRDLFHEPDSGLPLKCDMCEETPALAQPKCVEWCHAEALIYVEREEEVEEDEQPKLGDVEIGIGAMIDKFGLQQVLDTIARMAKP
;
A
#
# COMPACT_ATOMS: atom_id res chain seq x y z
N MET A 1 -19.11 6.08 24.48
CA MET A 1 -18.55 6.56 23.20
C MET A 1 -19.53 6.23 22.11
N ALA A 2 -19.81 7.15 21.19
CA ALA A 2 -20.67 6.84 20.05
C ALA A 2 -19.90 5.91 19.11
N LYS A 3 -20.58 4.86 18.64
CA LYS A 3 -20.04 3.92 17.67
C LYS A 3 -20.51 4.37 16.30
N VAL A 4 -19.56 4.65 15.40
CA VAL A 4 -19.87 4.98 14.01
C VAL A 4 -19.65 3.74 13.16
N LYS A 5 -20.62 3.43 12.31
CA LYS A 5 -20.49 2.36 11.32
C LYS A 5 -19.63 2.86 10.15
N LYS A 6 -18.42 2.33 10.02
CA LYS A 6 -17.52 2.59 8.90
C LYS A 6 -17.60 1.41 7.92
N ILE A 7 -17.75 1.71 6.63
CA ILE A 7 -17.62 0.67 5.60
C ILE A 7 -16.12 0.47 5.35
N VAL A 8 -15.62 -0.72 5.68
CA VAL A 8 -14.24 -1.13 5.41
C VAL A 8 -14.23 -1.95 4.13
N LYS A 9 -13.44 -1.48 3.17
CA LYS A 9 -13.21 -2.14 1.88
C LYS A 9 -11.93 -2.97 1.96
N SER A 10 -11.99 -4.21 1.49
CA SER A 10 -10.83 -5.11 1.50
C SER A 10 -10.74 -5.90 0.20
N ILE A 11 -9.51 -6.22 -0.20
CA ILE A 11 -9.24 -7.14 -1.31
C ILE A 11 -8.49 -8.34 -0.75
N THR A 12 -9.11 -9.51 -0.81
CA THR A 12 -8.46 -10.78 -0.50
C THR A 12 -7.72 -11.27 -1.74
N ILE A 13 -6.47 -11.69 -1.57
CA ILE A 13 -5.60 -12.15 -2.65
C ILE A 13 -5.40 -13.66 -2.50
N ASP A 14 -6.05 -14.44 -3.36
CA ASP A 14 -5.85 -15.88 -3.50
C ASP A 14 -4.74 -16.12 -4.55
N ALA A 15 -3.50 -16.19 -4.07
CA ALA A 15 -2.33 -16.32 -4.93
C ALA A 15 -2.29 -17.65 -5.69
N ASP A 16 -2.94 -18.70 -5.18
CA ASP A 16 -2.98 -20.02 -5.83
C ASP A 16 -3.82 -20.01 -7.11
N LYS A 17 -4.81 -19.12 -7.19
CA LYS A 17 -5.59 -18.88 -8.43
C LYS A 17 -4.89 -17.97 -9.43
N CYS A 18 -3.79 -17.32 -9.04
CA CYS A 18 -3.12 -16.36 -9.90
C CYS A 18 -2.31 -17.07 -11.00
N ASN A 19 -2.70 -16.88 -12.26
CA ASN A 19 -1.96 -17.40 -13.42
C ASN A 19 -0.84 -16.46 -13.93
N GLY A 20 -0.62 -15.33 -13.27
CA GLY A 20 0.43 -14.38 -13.62
C GLY A 20 0.24 -13.65 -14.96
N CYS A 21 -0.99 -13.53 -15.47
CA CYS A 21 -1.30 -12.83 -16.74
C CYS A 21 -0.99 -11.33 -16.75
N LYS A 22 -0.84 -10.69 -15.57
CA LYS A 22 -0.60 -9.24 -15.41
C LYS A 22 -1.71 -8.33 -15.97
N ALA A 23 -2.91 -8.86 -16.22
CA ALA A 23 -4.06 -8.06 -16.64
C ALA A 23 -4.38 -6.93 -15.64
N CYS A 24 -4.24 -7.19 -14.34
CA CYS A 24 -4.38 -6.20 -13.29
C CYS A 24 -3.37 -5.04 -13.39
N GLU A 25 -2.14 -5.29 -13.86
CA GLU A 25 -1.13 -4.24 -14.05
C GLU A 25 -1.51 -3.31 -15.22
N VAL A 26 -1.98 -3.92 -16.31
CA VAL A 26 -2.40 -3.21 -17.52
C VAL A 26 -3.60 -2.32 -17.24
N ILE A 27 -4.69 -2.89 -16.70
CA ILE A 27 -5.92 -2.10 -16.47
C ILE A 27 -5.72 -1.03 -15.40
N CYS A 28 -4.94 -1.30 -14.35
CA CYS A 28 -4.67 -0.31 -13.31
C CYS A 28 -3.90 0.87 -13.88
N SER A 29 -2.83 0.63 -14.64
CA SER A 29 -2.07 1.72 -15.25
C SER A 29 -2.90 2.49 -16.29
N SER A 30 -3.76 1.79 -17.03
CA SER A 30 -4.64 2.43 -18.02
C SER A 30 -5.73 3.29 -17.39
N TRP A 31 -6.31 2.83 -16.27
CA TRP A 31 -7.28 3.60 -15.48
C TRP A 31 -6.69 4.92 -14.96
N HIS A 32 -5.40 4.91 -14.60
CA HIS A 32 -4.69 6.06 -14.06
C HIS A 32 -3.90 6.85 -15.12
N ALA A 33 -4.05 6.53 -16.40
CA ALA A 33 -3.50 7.37 -17.46
C ALA A 33 -4.22 8.72 -17.50
N THR A 34 -3.53 9.75 -17.98
CA THR A 34 -4.10 11.08 -18.17
C THR A 34 -3.96 11.50 -19.63
N PRO A 35 -5.05 11.57 -20.41
CA PRO A 35 -6.45 11.23 -20.06
C PRO A 35 -6.66 9.74 -19.74
N ARG A 36 -7.74 9.41 -19.02
CA ARG A 36 -8.08 8.04 -18.63
C ARG A 36 -8.14 7.14 -19.88
N TYR A 37 -7.53 5.95 -19.80
CA TYR A 37 -7.39 4.98 -20.90
C TYR A 37 -6.56 5.42 -22.13
N SER A 38 -5.97 6.61 -22.12
CA SER A 38 -5.17 7.09 -23.27
C SER A 38 -3.91 6.26 -23.54
N SER A 39 -3.38 5.61 -22.51
CA SER A 39 -2.20 4.76 -22.59
C SER A 39 -2.26 3.70 -21.49
N ASN A 40 -1.29 2.79 -21.47
CA ASN A 40 -1.05 1.89 -20.36
C ASN A 40 0.45 1.67 -20.20
N ASN A 41 0.90 1.49 -18.96
CA ASN A 41 2.30 1.18 -18.64
C ASN A 41 2.33 0.42 -17.31
N PRO A 42 2.57 -0.91 -17.33
CA PRO A 42 2.62 -1.73 -16.10
C PRO A 42 3.57 -1.22 -15.02
N ALA A 43 4.62 -0.48 -15.38
CA ALA A 43 5.53 0.14 -14.40
C ALA A 43 4.79 1.15 -13.49
N ARG A 44 3.76 1.82 -14.01
CA ARG A 44 2.91 2.80 -13.31
C ARG A 44 1.72 2.18 -12.58
N SER A 45 1.62 0.86 -12.56
CA SER A 45 0.53 0.16 -11.90
C SER A 45 0.67 0.21 -10.37
N ARG A 46 -0.45 0.42 -9.69
CA ARG A 46 -0.57 0.38 -8.22
C ARG A 46 -0.77 -1.04 -7.68
N ILE A 47 -0.78 -2.05 -8.55
CA ILE A 47 -0.67 -3.48 -8.24
C ILE A 47 0.41 -4.09 -9.13
N ARG A 48 1.32 -4.88 -8.56
CA ARG A 48 2.44 -5.51 -9.27
C ARG A 48 2.51 -6.99 -8.91
N ILE A 49 2.67 -7.86 -9.91
CA ILE A 49 2.79 -9.29 -9.70
C ILE A 49 4.27 -9.68 -9.63
N VAL A 50 4.69 -10.21 -8.48
CA VAL A 50 5.91 -11.01 -8.36
C VAL A 50 5.66 -12.31 -9.11
N ARG A 51 6.28 -12.45 -10.28
CA ARG A 51 6.06 -13.57 -11.19
C ARG A 51 7.36 -14.33 -11.40
N LEU A 52 7.50 -15.49 -10.75
CA LEU A 52 8.67 -16.35 -10.82
C LEU A 52 8.23 -17.78 -11.21
N PRO A 53 7.98 -18.05 -12.51
CA PRO A 53 7.37 -19.30 -12.94
C PRO A 53 8.17 -20.55 -12.58
N LEU A 54 9.51 -20.47 -12.59
CA LEU A 54 10.38 -21.60 -12.22
C LEU A 54 10.31 -21.97 -10.74
N ARG A 55 9.79 -21.07 -9.89
CA ARG A 55 9.58 -21.28 -8.45
C ARG A 55 8.11 -21.43 -8.10
N ASP A 56 7.21 -21.43 -9.09
CA ASP A 56 5.75 -21.44 -8.91
C ASP A 56 5.26 -20.31 -7.96
N ILE A 57 5.81 -19.11 -8.11
CA ILE A 57 5.41 -17.93 -7.34
C ILE A 57 4.69 -16.93 -8.25
N TYR A 58 3.43 -16.66 -7.91
CA TYR A 58 2.54 -15.71 -8.58
C TYR A 58 1.83 -14.86 -7.54
N LEU A 59 2.51 -13.83 -7.03
CA LEU A 59 2.04 -13.03 -5.90
C LEU A 59 1.69 -11.61 -6.35
N PRO A 60 0.38 -11.25 -6.41
CA PRO A 60 -0.04 -9.86 -6.56
C PRO A 60 0.26 -9.05 -5.30
N VAL A 61 0.93 -7.90 -5.46
CA VAL A 61 1.30 -7.00 -4.36
C VAL A 61 0.77 -5.61 -4.68
N TYR A 62 0.02 -5.03 -3.74
CA TYR A 62 -0.54 -3.69 -3.89
C TYR A 62 0.41 -2.63 -3.34
N ALA A 63 0.48 -1.50 -4.02
CA ALA A 63 1.13 -0.30 -3.51
C ALA A 63 0.51 0.14 -2.18
N GLY A 64 1.34 0.43 -1.21
CA GLY A 64 1.00 0.86 0.14
C GLY A 64 1.50 2.27 0.43
N GLU A 65 2.01 2.48 1.64
CA GLU A 65 2.51 3.79 2.07
C GLU A 65 3.90 4.11 1.48
N TYR A 66 4.20 5.40 1.38
CA TYR A 66 5.53 5.88 1.09
C TYR A 66 6.43 5.77 2.33
N THR A 67 7.69 5.43 2.12
CA THR A 67 8.73 5.52 3.15
C THR A 67 9.91 6.30 2.60
N GLU A 68 10.39 7.26 3.39
CA GLU A 68 11.56 8.08 3.03
C GLU A 68 12.88 7.33 3.16
N SER A 69 12.91 6.25 3.94
CA SER A 69 14.12 5.51 4.26
C SER A 69 13.92 4.00 4.07
N GLU A 70 15.04 3.33 3.84
CA GLU A 70 15.10 1.87 3.83
C GLU A 70 15.11 1.30 5.25
N CYS A 71 14.68 0.06 5.39
CA CYS A 71 14.84 -0.68 6.64
C CYS A 71 16.33 -0.97 6.90
N THR A 72 16.74 -0.97 8.18
CA THR A 72 18.12 -1.31 8.57
C THR A 72 18.49 -2.75 8.20
N GLY A 73 17.51 -3.65 8.15
CA GLY A 73 17.63 -5.00 7.64
C GLY A 73 16.44 -5.31 6.74
N ARG A 74 16.70 -6.06 5.68
CA ARG A 74 15.68 -6.49 4.72
C ARG A 74 15.40 -7.97 4.93
N ASP A 75 14.13 -8.34 4.78
CA ASP A 75 13.65 -9.68 5.05
C ASP A 75 13.48 -10.49 3.76
N LYS A 76 13.62 -11.81 3.90
CA LYS A 76 13.43 -12.78 2.84
C LYS A 76 12.73 -14.00 3.43
N TYR A 77 11.71 -14.47 2.74
CA TYR A 77 10.87 -15.56 3.23
C TYR A 77 11.09 -16.86 2.45
N ILE A 78 11.07 -17.97 3.19
CA ILE A 78 10.85 -19.31 2.65
C ILE A 78 9.53 -19.79 3.26
N ILE A 79 8.51 -19.98 2.42
CA ILE A 79 7.18 -20.41 2.85
C ILE A 79 6.83 -21.63 2.01
N ASP A 80 6.48 -22.74 2.68
CA ASP A 80 6.13 -24.01 2.03
C ASP A 80 7.16 -24.48 0.98
N GLY A 81 8.45 -24.27 1.27
CA GLY A 81 9.56 -24.61 0.39
C GLY A 81 9.76 -23.66 -0.80
N LYS A 82 8.90 -22.66 -0.99
CA LYS A 82 9.06 -21.59 -1.99
C LYS A 82 9.92 -20.46 -1.41
N GLU A 83 11.04 -20.19 -2.06
CA GLU A 83 11.95 -19.10 -1.70
C GLU A 83 11.54 -17.83 -2.44
N TYR A 84 11.09 -16.80 -1.72
CA TYR A 84 10.74 -15.48 -2.25
C TYR A 84 11.98 -14.60 -2.34
N ASN A 85 11.94 -13.52 -3.13
CA ASN A 85 13.01 -12.53 -3.10
C ASN A 85 12.88 -11.65 -1.85
N GLU A 86 13.95 -10.91 -1.60
CA GLU A 86 13.99 -9.88 -0.58
C GLU A 86 12.86 -8.85 -0.80
N CYS A 87 12.12 -8.53 0.27
CA CYS A 87 11.03 -7.54 0.26
C CYS A 87 9.85 -7.81 -0.72
N ASP A 88 9.68 -9.02 -1.25
CA ASP A 88 8.61 -9.32 -2.24
C ASP A 88 7.20 -9.05 -1.68
N PHE A 89 6.97 -9.22 -0.37
CA PHE A 89 5.69 -8.94 0.28
C PHE A 89 5.51 -7.47 0.67
N CYS A 90 6.57 -6.66 0.55
CA CYS A 90 6.54 -5.27 1.00
C CYS A 90 5.71 -4.41 0.05
N ARG A 91 4.76 -3.67 0.61
CA ARG A 91 3.88 -2.76 -0.12
C ARG A 91 4.46 -1.35 -0.26
N ALA A 92 5.52 -1.02 0.48
CA ALA A 92 6.00 0.35 0.58
C ALA A 92 6.57 0.86 -0.74
N SER A 93 6.25 2.11 -1.08
CA SER A 93 7.00 2.88 -2.08
C SER A 93 8.32 3.31 -1.44
N CYS A 94 9.30 2.40 -1.51
CA CYS A 94 10.56 2.46 -0.77
C CYS A 94 11.74 2.74 -1.70
N PRO A 95 12.70 3.62 -1.34
CA PRO A 95 13.85 3.97 -2.18
C PRO A 95 14.75 2.76 -2.54
N SER A 96 14.59 1.63 -1.86
CA SER A 96 15.36 0.41 -2.12
C SER A 96 15.07 -0.27 -3.47
N ARG A 97 14.00 0.13 -4.19
CA ARG A 97 13.54 -0.51 -5.43
C ARG A 97 12.59 0.38 -6.24
N ASP A 98 12.46 0.10 -7.53
CA ASP A 98 11.59 0.87 -8.44
C ASP A 98 10.09 0.54 -8.28
N LEU A 99 9.74 -0.52 -7.56
CA LEU A 99 8.34 -0.92 -7.39
C LEU A 99 7.55 0.17 -6.66
N PHE A 100 6.40 0.50 -7.24
CA PHE A 100 5.47 1.54 -6.77
C PHE A 100 6.01 2.97 -6.89
N HIS A 101 6.94 3.23 -7.80
CA HIS A 101 7.28 4.60 -8.20
C HIS A 101 6.91 4.86 -9.66
N GLU A 102 6.61 6.11 -10.00
CA GLU A 102 6.55 6.56 -11.38
C GLU A 102 7.92 6.35 -12.04
N PRO A 103 8.01 5.65 -13.19
CA PRO A 103 9.28 5.25 -13.78
C PRO A 103 10.13 6.44 -14.27
N ASP A 104 9.50 7.59 -14.50
CA ASP A 104 10.19 8.77 -15.02
C ASP A 104 10.64 9.71 -13.89
N SER A 105 9.75 9.97 -12.91
CA SER A 105 9.94 10.98 -11.87
C SER A 105 10.35 10.41 -10.51
N GLY A 106 10.20 9.09 -10.30
CA GLY A 106 10.41 8.47 -9.00
C GLY A 106 9.34 8.81 -7.96
N LEU A 107 8.22 9.44 -8.35
CA LEU A 107 7.16 9.80 -7.41
C LEU A 107 6.44 8.54 -6.88
N PRO A 108 6.07 8.50 -5.59
CA PRO A 108 5.43 7.32 -5.02
C PRO A 108 4.02 7.11 -5.55
N LEU A 109 3.71 5.86 -5.85
CA LEU A 109 2.39 5.37 -6.23
C LEU A 109 1.75 4.69 -5.02
N LYS A 110 0.45 4.93 -4.84
CA LYS A 110 -0.36 4.29 -3.80
C LYS A 110 -1.67 3.79 -4.42
N CYS A 111 -2.10 2.60 -4.01
CA CYS A 111 -3.42 2.11 -4.39
C CYS A 111 -4.49 2.89 -3.62
N ASP A 112 -5.41 3.47 -4.36
CA ASP A 112 -6.55 4.26 -3.88
C ASP A 112 -7.86 3.47 -3.95
N MET A 113 -7.78 2.14 -4.11
CA MET A 113 -8.94 1.25 -4.27
C MET A 113 -9.88 1.64 -5.42
N CYS A 114 -9.39 2.40 -6.41
CA CYS A 114 -10.19 3.00 -7.47
C CYS A 114 -11.40 3.78 -6.93
N GLU A 115 -11.20 4.50 -5.82
CA GLU A 115 -12.24 5.36 -5.24
C GLU A 115 -12.56 6.53 -6.17
N GLU A 116 -13.80 6.53 -6.66
CA GLU A 116 -14.30 7.49 -7.64
C GLU A 116 -15.65 8.02 -7.19
N THR A 117 -16.05 9.15 -7.77
CA THR A 117 -17.39 9.71 -7.62
C THR A 117 -18.03 9.84 -9.00
N PRO A 118 -19.09 9.07 -9.32
CA PRO A 118 -19.77 8.07 -8.48
C PRO A 118 -18.93 6.81 -8.22
N ALA A 119 -19.23 6.12 -7.12
CA ALA A 119 -18.51 4.91 -6.72
C ALA A 119 -18.63 3.80 -7.77
N LEU A 120 -17.51 3.12 -8.06
CA LEU A 120 -17.50 1.91 -8.87
C LEU A 120 -18.06 0.73 -8.06
N ALA A 121 -18.64 -0.26 -8.75
CA ALA A 121 -19.09 -1.48 -8.10
C ALA A 121 -17.94 -2.29 -7.48
N GLN A 122 -16.77 -2.27 -8.13
CA GLN A 122 -15.53 -2.91 -7.64
C GLN A 122 -14.30 -2.28 -8.30
N PRO A 123 -13.09 -2.46 -7.73
CA PRO A 123 -11.85 -1.98 -8.33
C PRO A 123 -11.55 -2.62 -9.69
N LYS A 124 -10.91 -1.87 -10.59
CA LYS A 124 -10.64 -2.34 -11.96
C LYS A 124 -9.74 -3.58 -12.04
N CYS A 125 -8.79 -3.73 -11.12
CA CYS A 125 -7.96 -4.93 -11.03
C CYS A 125 -8.76 -6.19 -10.69
N VAL A 126 -9.80 -6.07 -9.85
CA VAL A 126 -10.73 -7.15 -9.50
C VAL A 126 -11.63 -7.46 -10.69
N GLU A 127 -12.21 -6.43 -11.31
CA GLU A 127 -13.06 -6.58 -12.50
C GLU A 127 -12.39 -7.36 -13.64
N TRP A 128 -11.09 -7.16 -13.85
CA TRP A 128 -10.31 -7.80 -14.91
C TRP A 128 -9.64 -9.11 -14.48
N CYS A 129 -9.77 -9.52 -13.22
CA CYS A 129 -9.22 -10.78 -12.74
C CYS A 129 -10.18 -11.94 -13.04
N HIS A 130 -10.19 -12.41 -14.28
CA HIS A 130 -11.04 -13.54 -14.70
C HIS A 130 -10.68 -14.87 -14.02
N ALA A 131 -9.51 -14.96 -13.38
CA ALA A 131 -9.12 -16.11 -12.57
C ALA A 131 -9.66 -16.04 -11.12
N GLU A 132 -10.32 -14.95 -10.75
CA GLU A 132 -10.91 -14.74 -9.41
C GLU A 132 -9.88 -14.83 -8.28
N ALA A 133 -8.63 -14.47 -8.57
CA ALA A 133 -7.53 -14.41 -7.59
C ALA A 133 -7.60 -13.14 -6.71
N LEU A 134 -8.36 -12.12 -7.13
CA LEU A 134 -8.56 -10.87 -6.40
C LEU A 134 -10.04 -10.77 -6.04
N ILE A 135 -10.36 -10.76 -4.75
CA ILE A 135 -11.74 -10.85 -4.26
C ILE A 135 -12.06 -9.60 -3.44
N TYR A 136 -12.99 -8.77 -3.91
CA TYR A 136 -13.41 -7.54 -3.24
C TYR A 136 -14.53 -7.82 -2.23
N VAL A 137 -14.37 -7.33 -0.99
CA VAL A 137 -15.36 -7.47 0.09
C VAL A 137 -15.54 -6.14 0.81
N GLU A 138 -16.78 -5.76 1.02
CA GLU A 138 -17.17 -4.64 1.89
C GLU A 138 -17.78 -5.19 3.19
N ARG A 139 -17.37 -4.62 4.33
CA ARG A 139 -17.95 -4.94 5.64
C ARG A 139 -18.24 -3.69 6.43
N GLU A 140 -19.31 -3.70 7.22
CA GLU A 140 -19.55 -2.69 8.23
C GLU A 140 -18.72 -3.02 9.47
N GLU A 141 -17.93 -2.07 9.92
CA GLU A 141 -17.16 -2.15 11.17
C GLU A 141 -17.63 -1.04 12.11
N GLU A 142 -18.01 -1.41 13.33
CA GLU A 142 -18.32 -0.44 14.38
C GLU A 142 -17.01 0.10 14.93
N VAL A 143 -16.65 1.32 14.54
CA VAL A 143 -15.45 1.99 15.04
C VAL A 143 -15.86 2.98 16.11
N GLU A 144 -15.11 3.04 17.20
CA GLU A 144 -15.29 4.10 18.18
C GLU A 144 -14.89 5.44 17.54
N GLU A 145 -15.71 6.47 17.69
CA GLU A 145 -15.57 7.79 17.05
C GLU A 145 -14.25 8.52 17.42
N ASP A 146 -13.46 7.94 18.32
CA ASP A 146 -12.26 8.50 18.93
C ASP A 146 -10.92 8.14 18.23
N GLU A 147 -10.94 7.40 17.11
CA GLU A 147 -9.70 7.07 16.35
C GLU A 147 -9.20 8.20 15.41
N GLN A 148 -9.79 9.39 15.44
CA GLN A 148 -9.08 10.57 14.94
C GLN A 148 -8.06 10.98 15.99
N PRO A 149 -6.75 11.11 15.68
CA PRO A 149 -5.76 11.49 16.67
C PRO A 149 -6.21 12.79 17.35
N LYS A 150 -6.63 12.70 18.61
CA LYS A 150 -7.04 13.85 19.40
C LYS A 150 -5.78 14.64 19.71
N LEU A 151 -5.91 15.95 19.97
CA LEU A 151 -4.79 16.76 20.48
C LEU A 151 -4.10 16.11 21.69
N GLY A 152 -4.87 15.40 22.52
CA GLY A 152 -4.34 14.60 23.63
C GLY A 152 -3.38 13.47 23.22
N ASP A 153 -3.54 12.87 22.03
CA ASP A 153 -2.65 11.80 21.55
C ASP A 153 -1.28 12.37 21.12
N VAL A 154 -1.27 13.61 20.62
CA VAL A 154 -0.04 14.36 20.33
C VAL A 154 0.67 14.72 21.64
N GLU A 155 -0.07 15.19 22.65
CA GLU A 155 0.47 15.48 23.98
C GLU A 155 1.02 14.23 24.68
N ILE A 156 0.33 13.09 24.58
CA ILE A 156 0.80 11.79 25.09
C ILE A 156 2.07 11.36 24.36
N GLY A 157 2.10 11.48 23.03
CA GLY A 157 3.28 11.14 22.23
C GLY A 157 4.50 12.00 22.56
N ILE A 158 4.30 13.32 22.72
CA ILE A 158 5.35 14.25 23.14
C ILE A 158 5.78 13.98 24.59
N GLY A 159 4.84 13.73 25.49
CA GLY A 159 5.12 13.36 26.89
C GLY A 159 6.00 12.12 26.99
N ALA A 160 5.66 11.05 26.26
CA ALA A 160 6.45 9.83 26.20
C ALA A 160 7.88 10.06 25.64
N MET A 161 8.03 10.98 24.68
CA MET A 161 9.34 11.38 24.16
C MET A 161 10.14 12.20 25.19
N ILE A 162 9.50 13.11 25.93
CA ILE A 162 10.14 13.91 26.98
C ILE A 162 10.62 13.00 28.13
N ASP A 163 9.80 12.04 28.54
CA ASP A 163 10.15 11.11 29.62
C ASP A 163 11.35 10.23 29.25
N LYS A 164 11.47 9.85 27.97
CA LYS A 164 12.52 8.95 27.50
C LYS A 164 13.82 9.66 27.08
N PHE A 165 13.73 10.85 26.50
CA PHE A 165 14.86 11.55 25.88
C PHE A 165 15.15 12.93 26.49
N GLY A 166 14.30 13.41 27.40
CA GLY A 166 14.43 14.71 28.05
C GLY A 166 13.86 15.85 27.21
N LEU A 167 13.25 16.83 27.90
CA LEU A 167 12.54 17.95 27.27
C LEU A 167 13.41 18.74 26.29
N GLN A 168 14.66 19.01 26.65
CA GLN A 168 15.54 19.84 25.84
C GLN A 168 15.85 19.18 24.49
N GLN A 169 16.09 17.87 24.48
CA GLN A 169 16.44 17.13 23.26
C GLN A 169 15.24 17.00 22.30
N VAL A 170 14.03 16.87 22.85
CA VAL A 170 12.78 16.87 22.07
C VAL A 170 12.56 18.26 21.44
N LEU A 171 12.70 19.35 22.22
CA LEU A 171 12.54 20.72 21.71
C LEU A 171 13.56 21.08 20.63
N ASP A 172 14.84 20.73 20.83
CA ASP A 172 15.91 21.01 19.86
C ASP A 172 15.71 20.25 18.55
N THR A 173 15.13 19.04 18.63
CA THR A 173 14.81 18.22 17.45
C THR A 173 13.62 18.81 16.67
N ILE A 174 12.54 19.18 17.37
CA ILE A 174 11.38 19.85 16.77
C ILE A 174 11.81 21.17 16.11
N ALA A 175 12.63 21.99 16.79
CA ALA A 175 13.13 23.25 16.25
C ALA A 175 14.01 23.09 15.01
N ARG A 176 14.72 21.96 14.87
CA ARG A 176 15.52 21.62 13.69
C ARG A 176 14.64 21.18 12.51
N MET A 177 13.60 20.41 12.78
CA MET A 177 12.64 19.94 11.78
C MET A 177 11.65 21.02 11.33
N ALA A 178 11.39 22.03 12.17
CA ALA A 178 10.48 23.13 11.86
C ALA A 178 11.08 24.24 10.98
N LYS A 179 12.38 24.16 10.64
CA LYS A 179 12.98 25.04 9.63
C LYS A 179 12.69 24.47 8.24
N PRO A 180 12.12 25.27 7.31
CA PRO A 180 11.84 24.82 5.95
C PRO A 180 13.10 24.45 5.18
#